data_AF-A0A961NRJ0-F1
#
_entry.id   AF-A0A961NRJ0-F1
#
_cell.length_a   1.000
_cell.length_b   1.000
_cell.length_c   1.000
_cell.angle_alpha   90.00
_cell.angle_beta   90.00
_cell.angle_gamma   90.00
#
_symmetry.space_group_name_H-M   'P 1'
#
loop_
_entity.id
_entity.type
_entity.pdbx_description
1 polymer ?
#
loop_
_entity_poly.entity_id
_entity_poly.type
_entity_poly.pdbx_seq_one_letter_code
_entity_poly.pdbx_strand_id
1 'polypeptide(L)'
;YNAKCVGNGDIRGKIQALFWSVAQLAFAPSAKAQKRLRGEIKARLIKCRQRNVKIGIDQLNPLLRGWLNYFTIPGVSYTKYARGKIRIYLRDRLFRHQKRKSQRYRIAYCRKTFSRWLDAGLIDPEAYGIPDTVKT
;
A
#
# COMPACT_ATOMS: atom_id res chain seq x y z
N TYR A 1 1.36 -23.59 31.37
CA TYR A 1 2.66 -24.29 31.30
C TYR A 1 3.75 -23.37 31.84
N ASN A 2 4.43 -23.82 32.89
CA ASN A 2 5.47 -23.10 33.63
C ASN A 2 6.69 -22.74 32.76
N ALA A 3 7.11 -21.48 32.81
CA ALA A 3 8.48 -21.08 32.47
C ALA A 3 9.07 -20.32 33.66
N LYS A 4 9.92 -21.01 34.43
CA LYS A 4 10.83 -20.39 35.39
C LYS A 4 11.88 -19.62 34.60
N CYS A 5 11.91 -18.29 34.68
CA CYS A 5 13.02 -17.50 34.15
C CYS A 5 13.93 -17.11 35.31
N VAL A 6 15.07 -17.80 35.38
CA VAL A 6 16.26 -17.44 36.14
C VAL A 6 16.72 -16.05 35.70
N GLY A 7 17.08 -15.20 36.66
CA GLY A 7 17.48 -13.82 36.43
C GLY A 7 18.82 -13.69 35.71
N ASN A 8 18.87 -12.78 34.73
CA ASN A 8 19.93 -11.78 34.60
C ASN A 8 19.56 -10.76 33.50
N GLY A 9 19.55 -9.48 33.89
CA GLY A 9 19.64 -8.24 33.12
C GLY A 9 19.44 -8.17 31.59
N ASP A 10 18.58 -8.96 30.95
CA ASP A 10 18.42 -8.88 29.50
C ASP A 10 17.46 -7.75 29.07
N ILE A 11 18.01 -6.54 29.01
CA ILE A 11 17.35 -5.34 28.49
C ILE A 11 16.89 -5.58 27.04
N ARG A 12 17.62 -6.38 26.25
CA ARG A 12 17.26 -6.69 24.86
C ARG A 12 16.03 -7.59 24.81
N GLY A 13 15.93 -8.60 25.66
CA GLY A 13 14.73 -9.44 25.80
C GLY A 13 13.49 -8.65 26.22
N LYS A 14 13.64 -7.70 27.15
CA LYS A 14 12.55 -6.80 27.60
C LYS A 14 12.14 -5.80 26.52
N ILE A 15 13.10 -5.19 25.81
CA ILE A 15 12.84 -4.31 24.66
C ILE A 15 12.15 -5.09 23.55
N GLN A 16 12.60 -6.31 23.26
CA GLN A 16 11.98 -7.18 22.26
C GLN A 16 10.54 -7.54 22.65
N ALA A 17 10.29 -7.90 23.90
CA ALA A 17 8.95 -8.19 24.42
C ALA A 17 8.02 -6.96 24.43
N LEU A 18 8.53 -5.77 24.79
CA LEU A 18 7.81 -4.50 24.69
C LEU A 18 7.49 -4.16 23.23
N PHE A 19 8.44 -4.37 22.32
CA PHE A 19 8.23 -4.19 20.87
C PHE A 19 7.13 -5.11 20.35
N TRP A 20 7.10 -6.38 20.78
CA TRP A 20 6.04 -7.33 20.42
C TRP A 20 4.68 -6.99 21.05
N SER A 21 4.65 -6.52 22.30
CA SER A 21 3.42 -6.11 22.99
C SER A 21 2.78 -4.86 22.38
N VAL A 22 3.58 -3.83 22.07
CA VAL A 22 3.13 -2.62 21.37
C VAL A 22 2.74 -2.95 19.92
N ALA A 23 3.44 -3.87 19.26
CA ALA A 23 3.07 -4.36 17.93
C ALA A 23 1.79 -5.21 17.91
N GLN A 24 1.48 -5.95 18.99
CA GLN A 24 0.22 -6.68 19.15
C GLN A 24 -0.98 -5.75 19.36
N LEU A 25 -0.77 -4.59 19.99
CA LEU A 25 -1.77 -3.52 20.12
C LEU A 25 -1.93 -2.68 18.84
N ALA A 26 -1.01 -2.81 17.87
CA ALA A 26 -1.09 -2.16 16.59
C ALA A 26 -1.87 -3.04 15.60
N PHE A 27 -3.10 -2.64 15.25
CA PHE A 27 -3.92 -3.25 14.20
C PHE A 27 -3.35 -2.99 12.78
N ALA A 28 -2.10 -3.38 12.55
CA ALA A 28 -1.48 -3.34 11.23
C ALA A 28 -1.97 -4.54 10.39
N PRO A 29 -2.22 -4.36 9.08
CA PRO A 29 -2.64 -5.46 8.22
C PRO A 29 -1.53 -6.50 8.13
N SER A 30 -1.89 -7.78 8.26
CA SER A 30 -0.93 -8.89 8.25
C SER A 30 -0.08 -8.89 6.97
N ALA A 31 1.17 -9.38 7.07
CA ALA A 31 2.07 -9.47 5.92
C ALA A 31 1.46 -10.28 4.76
N LYS A 32 0.68 -11.32 5.09
CA LYS A 32 -0.08 -12.15 4.13
C LYS A 32 -1.13 -11.33 3.38
N ALA A 33 -1.92 -10.54 4.10
CA ALA A 33 -2.93 -9.65 3.54
C ALA A 33 -2.30 -8.62 2.58
N GLN A 34 -1.22 -7.96 3.00
CA GLN A 34 -0.52 -7.01 2.15
C GLN A 34 0.10 -7.67 0.90
N LYS A 35 0.67 -8.87 1.04
CA LYS A 35 1.23 -9.63 -0.10
C LYS A 35 0.14 -9.97 -1.10
N ARG A 36 -1.05 -10.37 -0.63
CA ARG A 36 -2.22 -10.65 -1.48
C ARG A 36 -2.64 -9.41 -2.27
N LEU A 37 -2.82 -8.26 -1.61
CA LEU A 37 -3.15 -6.99 -2.27
C LEU A 37 -2.16 -6.65 -3.39
N ARG A 38 -0.86 -6.70 -3.07
CA ARG A 38 0.21 -6.44 -4.06
C ARG A 38 0.15 -7.41 -5.24
N GLY A 39 -0.17 -8.69 -4.98
CA GLY A 39 -0.38 -9.71 -6.00
C GLY A 39 -1.58 -9.40 -6.91
N GLU A 40 -2.70 -8.98 -6.34
CA GLU A 40 -3.91 -8.63 -7.10
C GLU A 40 -3.69 -7.37 -7.96
N ILE A 41 -3.05 -6.33 -7.42
CA ILE A 41 -2.63 -5.14 -8.19
C ILE A 41 -1.74 -5.55 -9.37
N LYS A 42 -0.74 -6.41 -9.10
CA LYS A 42 0.15 -6.94 -10.14
C LYS A 42 -0.64 -7.64 -11.25
N ALA A 43 -1.56 -8.52 -10.89
CA ALA A 43 -2.34 -9.31 -11.84
C ALA A 43 -3.22 -8.41 -12.73
N ARG A 44 -3.95 -7.46 -12.14
CA ARG A 44 -4.81 -6.51 -12.88
C ARG A 44 -3.99 -5.66 -13.87
N LEU A 45 -2.83 -5.16 -13.44
CA LEU A 45 -1.94 -4.39 -14.31
C LEU A 45 -1.32 -5.23 -15.44
N ILE A 46 -1.09 -6.53 -15.24
CA ILE A 46 -0.63 -7.42 -16.32
C ILE A 46 -1.74 -7.63 -17.34
N LYS A 47 -2.98 -7.90 -16.87
CA LYS A 47 -4.15 -8.08 -17.74
C LYS A 47 -4.46 -6.84 -18.59
N CYS A 48 -4.20 -5.65 -18.05
CA CYS A 48 -4.44 -4.39 -18.74
C CYS A 48 -3.23 -3.84 -19.52
N ARG A 49 -2.15 -4.61 -19.71
CA ARG A 49 -0.87 -4.13 -20.31
C ARG A 49 -1.01 -3.35 -21.61
N GLN A 50 -1.82 -3.85 -22.54
CA GLN A 50 -2.03 -3.24 -23.85
C GLN A 50 -3.29 -2.35 -23.91
N ARG A 51 -4.07 -2.31 -22.84
CA ARG A 51 -5.36 -1.61 -22.80
C ARG A 51 -5.19 -0.12 -22.51
N ASN A 52 -6.28 0.62 -22.67
CA ASN A 52 -6.36 2.02 -22.27
C ASN A 52 -6.17 2.15 -20.74
N VAL A 53 -5.57 3.26 -20.31
CA VAL A 53 -5.40 3.64 -18.89
C VAL A 53 -6.73 3.58 -18.14
N LYS A 54 -7.83 4.04 -18.75
CA LYS A 54 -9.17 4.05 -18.14
C LYS A 54 -9.61 2.65 -17.66
N ILE A 55 -9.41 1.63 -18.49
CA ILE A 55 -9.73 0.23 -18.13
C ILE A 55 -8.87 -0.24 -16.95
N GLY A 56 -7.60 0.18 -16.89
CA GLY A 56 -6.72 -0.09 -15.75
C GLY A 56 -7.22 0.57 -14.46
N ILE A 57 -7.70 1.80 -14.55
CA ILE A 57 -8.28 2.55 -13.42
C ILE A 57 -9.57 1.88 -12.95
N ASP A 58 -10.48 1.53 -13.86
CA ASP A 58 -11.74 0.85 -13.55
C ASP A 58 -11.51 -0.50 -12.85
N GLN A 59 -10.41 -1.17 -13.17
CA GLN A 59 -10.01 -2.40 -12.47
C GLN A 59 -9.30 -2.12 -11.13
N LEU A 60 -8.46 -1.10 -11.01
CA LEU A 60 -7.71 -0.86 -9.78
C LEU A 60 -8.55 -0.18 -8.70
N ASN A 61 -9.40 0.78 -9.06
CA ASN A 61 -10.15 1.59 -8.10
C ASN A 61 -11.03 0.77 -7.16
N PRO A 62 -11.84 -0.22 -7.62
CA PRO A 62 -12.65 -1.03 -6.72
C PRO A 62 -11.82 -1.82 -5.70
N LEU A 63 -10.66 -2.33 -6.14
CA LEU A 63 -9.72 -3.03 -5.26
C LEU A 63 -9.16 -2.06 -4.21
N LEU A 64 -8.70 -0.88 -4.64
CA LEU A 64 -8.14 0.12 -3.73
C LEU A 64 -9.20 0.63 -2.75
N ARG A 65 -10.41 0.94 -3.21
CA ARG A 65 -11.54 1.34 -2.33
C ARG A 65 -11.79 0.30 -1.26
N GLY A 66 -11.92 -0.97 -1.65
CA GLY A 66 -12.14 -2.07 -0.71
C GLY A 66 -11.08 -2.09 0.38
N TRP A 67 -9.81 -2.02 0.00
CA TRP A 67 -8.69 -2.02 0.95
C TRP A 67 -8.59 -0.76 1.81
N LEU A 68 -8.83 0.41 1.23
CA LEU A 68 -8.70 1.69 1.92
C LEU A 68 -9.86 1.94 2.89
N ASN A 69 -11.04 1.40 2.61
CA ASN A 69 -12.17 1.44 3.53
C ASN A 69 -11.82 0.76 4.87
N TYR A 70 -11.11 -0.39 4.86
CA TYR A 70 -10.64 -1.03 6.11
C TYR A 70 -9.74 -0.11 6.95
N PHE A 71 -8.92 0.73 6.32
CA PHE A 71 -8.02 1.66 7.01
C PHE A 71 -8.70 2.99 7.39
N THR A 72 -9.98 3.18 7.06
CA THR A 72 -10.75 4.38 7.40
C THR A 72 -11.59 4.16 8.66
N ILE A 73 -11.68 2.91 9.14
CA ILE A 73 -12.42 2.54 10.35
C ILE A 73 -11.77 3.22 11.58
N PRO A 74 -12.55 3.95 12.41
CA PRO A 74 -12.08 4.54 13.66
C PRO A 74 -11.48 3.46 14.58
N GLY A 75 -10.35 3.76 15.22
CA GLY A 75 -9.68 2.84 16.15
C GLY A 75 -8.61 1.94 15.53
N VAL A 76 -8.39 1.99 14.21
CA VAL A 76 -7.25 1.31 13.57
C VAL A 76 -5.99 2.18 13.67
N SER A 77 -5.01 1.73 14.45
CA SER A 77 -3.67 2.36 14.54
C SER A 77 -2.85 2.12 13.25
N TYR A 78 -1.91 3.03 12.92
CA TYR A 78 -0.94 2.90 11.78
C TYR A 78 -1.50 2.97 10.35
N THR A 79 -2.72 3.46 10.15
CA THR A 79 -3.35 3.54 8.82
C THR A 79 -2.56 4.40 7.82
N LYS A 80 -1.96 5.51 8.27
CA LYS A 80 -1.09 6.37 7.44
C LYS A 80 0.11 5.62 6.87
N TYR A 81 0.76 4.78 7.68
CA TYR A 81 1.91 3.98 7.23
C TYR A 81 1.50 2.92 6.19
N ALA A 82 0.39 2.21 6.43
CA ALA A 82 -0.13 1.22 5.51
C ALA A 82 -0.53 1.86 4.16
N ARG A 83 -1.23 2.99 4.19
CA ARG A 83 -1.59 3.78 3.01
C ARG A 83 -0.36 4.19 2.20
N GLY A 84 0.67 4.74 2.85
CA GLY A 84 1.91 5.13 2.18
C GLY A 84 2.66 3.97 1.54
N LYS A 85 2.67 2.79 2.18
CA LYS A 85 3.23 1.56 1.57
C LYS A 85 2.48 1.15 0.30
N ILE A 86 1.16 1.24 0.30
CA ILE A 86 0.34 0.95 -0.89
C ILE A 86 0.65 1.96 -1.99
N ARG A 87 0.73 3.25 -1.65
CA ARG A 87 1.06 4.33 -2.59
C ARG A 87 2.43 4.15 -3.24
N ILE A 88 3.47 3.89 -2.45
CA ILE A 88 4.83 3.63 -2.93
C ILE A 88 4.83 2.42 -3.87
N TYR A 89 4.14 1.34 -3.49
CA TYR A 89 4.03 0.16 -4.33
C TYR A 89 3.32 0.45 -5.65
N LEU A 90 2.16 1.11 -5.63
CA LEU A 90 1.44 1.51 -6.84
C LEU A 90 2.30 2.36 -7.76
N ARG A 91 3.01 3.35 -7.22
CA ARG A 91 3.91 4.21 -7.99
C ARG A 91 5.00 3.42 -8.71
N ASP A 92 5.70 2.52 -8.00
CA ASP A 92 6.72 1.64 -8.62
C ASP A 92 6.09 0.72 -9.67
N ARG A 93 4.92 0.13 -9.37
CA ARG A 93 4.26 -0.80 -10.28
C ARG A 93 3.76 -0.14 -11.55
N LEU A 94 3.22 1.06 -11.46
CA LEU A 94 2.77 1.86 -12.60
C LEU A 94 3.94 2.37 -13.42
N PHE A 95 5.02 2.81 -12.77
CA PHE A 95 6.28 3.13 -13.47
C PHE A 95 6.77 1.95 -14.30
N ARG A 96 6.87 0.75 -13.70
CA ARG A 96 7.30 -0.45 -14.42
C ARG A 96 6.31 -0.88 -15.50
N HIS A 97 5.01 -0.70 -15.28
CA HIS A 97 3.98 -1.00 -16.28
C HIS A 97 4.16 -0.09 -17.50
N GLN A 98 4.29 1.22 -17.30
CA GLN A 98 4.50 2.18 -18.38
C GLN A 98 5.83 1.96 -19.09
N LYS A 99 6.91 1.67 -18.34
CA LYS A 99 8.21 1.34 -18.91
C LYS A 99 8.13 0.15 -19.88
N ARG A 100 7.36 -0.89 -19.53
CA ARG A 100 7.16 -2.07 -20.39
C ARG A 100 6.23 -1.81 -21.58
N LYS A 101 5.29 -0.87 -21.46
CA LYS A 101 4.36 -0.49 -22.53
C LYS A 101 5.02 0.40 -23.59
N SER A 102 5.99 1.23 -23.19
CA SER A 102 6.66 2.18 -24.08
C SER A 102 7.69 1.47 -24.96
N GLN A 103 7.53 1.53 -26.28
CA GLN A 103 8.56 1.07 -27.22
C GLN A 103 9.78 2.00 -27.24
N ARG A 104 9.55 3.33 -27.17
CA ARG A 104 10.61 4.34 -27.02
C ARG A 104 10.65 4.80 -25.56
N TYR A 105 11.61 4.30 -24.80
CA TYR A 105 11.72 4.61 -23.38
C TYR A 105 12.07 6.09 -23.15
N ARG A 106 11.23 6.79 -22.37
CA ARG A 106 11.53 8.13 -21.83
C ARG A 106 11.32 8.13 -20.33
N ILE A 107 12.39 8.35 -19.56
CA ILE A 107 12.35 8.27 -18.10
C ILE A 107 11.40 9.29 -17.48
N ALA A 108 11.43 10.55 -17.96
CA ALA A 108 10.57 11.61 -17.44
C ALA A 108 9.08 11.27 -17.63
N TYR A 109 8.74 10.72 -18.80
CA TYR A 109 7.40 10.23 -19.10
C TYR A 109 6.99 9.10 -18.16
N CYS A 110 7.89 8.15 -17.86
CA CYS A 110 7.59 7.05 -16.94
C CYS A 110 7.45 7.54 -15.49
N ARG A 111 8.29 8.47 -15.03
CA ARG A 111 8.23 9.04 -13.67
C ARG A 111 6.91 9.78 -13.41
N LYS A 112 6.39 10.49 -14.40
CA LYS A 112 5.09 11.18 -14.33
C LYS A 112 3.87 10.26 -14.46
N THR A 113 4.06 8.94 -14.64
CA THR A 113 2.94 7.99 -14.82
C THR A 113 1.96 8.02 -13.68
N PHE A 114 2.45 8.03 -12.43
CA PHE A 114 1.56 8.02 -11.27
C PHE A 114 0.67 9.27 -11.24
N SER A 115 1.26 10.46 -11.41
CA SER A 115 0.51 11.73 -11.51
C SER A 115 -0.56 11.67 -12.59
N ARG A 116 -0.20 11.28 -13.82
CA ARG A 116 -1.18 11.19 -14.91
C ARG A 116 -2.32 10.20 -14.64
N TRP A 117 -2.05 9.14 -13.89
CA TRP A 117 -3.10 8.19 -13.51
C TRP A 117 -3.99 8.78 -12.44
N LEU A 118 -3.45 9.55 -11.48
CA LEU A 118 -4.25 10.32 -10.51
C LEU A 118 -5.13 11.35 -11.24
N ASP A 119 -4.55 12.13 -12.15
CA ASP A 119 -5.26 13.12 -12.97
C ASP A 119 -6.39 12.48 -13.80
N ALA A 120 -6.18 11.22 -14.22
CA ALA A 120 -7.18 10.43 -14.95
C ALA A 120 -8.22 9.73 -14.03
N GLY A 121 -8.16 9.91 -12.71
CA GLY A 121 -9.14 9.39 -11.74
C GLY A 121 -8.72 8.16 -10.95
N LEU A 122 -7.43 7.81 -10.89
CA LEU A 122 -6.92 6.82 -9.94
C LEU A 122 -6.99 7.37 -8.52
N ILE A 123 -7.45 6.54 -7.58
CA ILE A 123 -7.51 6.90 -6.16
C ILE A 123 -6.09 7.01 -5.57
N ASP A 124 -5.77 8.13 -4.92
CA ASP A 124 -4.57 8.22 -4.09
C ASP A 124 -4.82 7.53 -2.74
N PRO A 125 -4.08 6.45 -2.40
CA PRO A 125 -4.20 5.76 -1.12
C PRO A 125 -4.03 6.66 0.11
N GLU A 126 -3.23 7.72 0.00
CA GLU A 126 -2.97 8.62 1.13
C GLU A 126 -4.04 9.69 1.31
N ALA A 127 -4.78 10.06 0.26
CA ALA A 127 -5.80 11.11 0.32
C ALA A 127 -7.23 10.56 0.45
N TYR A 128 -7.44 9.28 0.14
CA TYR A 128 -8.76 8.67 0.14
C TYR A 128 -9.38 8.60 1.54
N GLY A 129 -10.60 9.15 1.67
CA GLY A 129 -11.38 9.12 2.91
C GLY A 129 -10.93 10.11 3.98
N ILE A 130 -10.02 11.04 3.65
CA ILE A 130 -9.53 12.08 4.56
C ILE A 130 -10.00 13.44 4.02
N PRO A 131 -10.93 14.12 4.71
CA PRO A 131 -11.59 15.33 4.21
C PRO A 131 -10.61 16.47 3.87
N ASP A 132 -9.48 16.58 4.57
CA ASP A 132 -8.58 17.74 4.47
C ASP A 132 -7.47 17.60 3.41
N THR A 133 -7.47 16.51 2.63
CA THR A 133 -6.35 16.18 1.71
C THR A 133 -6.67 16.30 0.23
N VAL A 134 -7.93 16.56 -0.13
CA VAL A 134 -8.31 16.89 -1.50
C VAL A 134 -7.92 18.34 -1.75
N LYS A 135 -6.74 18.57 -2.32
CA LYS A 135 -6.42 19.89 -2.87
C LYS A 135 -7.34 20.12 -4.08
N THR A 136 -8.36 20.95 -3.89
CA THR A 136 -9.09 21.68 -4.95
C THR A 136 -8.14 22.31 -5.94
#